data_AF-A0A7C7QRR9-F1
#
_entry.id   AF-A0A7C7QRR9-F1
#
_cell.length_a   1.000
_cell.length_b   1.000
_cell.length_c   1.000
_cell.angle_alpha   90.00
_cell.angle_beta   90.00
_cell.angle_gamma   90.00
#
_symmetry.space_group_name_H-M   'P 1'
#
loop_
_entity.id
_entity.type
_entity.pdbx_description
1 polymer ?
#
loop_
_entity_poly.entity_id
_entity_poly.type
_entity_poly.pdbx_seq_one_letter_code
_entity_poly.pdbx_strand_id
1 'polypeptide(L)'
;MLHVERLAERILFLGGEVEMTASAPVSKIHDPAEMLTKAREMEIQAIRDYNTWAQEAAANADLGTKQIFEALINEEETHYGRFDTEMQHLAKFGANYLALQAIEGSKTPPAAGGQGT
;
A
#
# COMPACT_ATOMS: atom_id res chain seq x y z
N MET A 1 2.56 -1.78 6.30
CA MET A 1 3.91 -1.90 6.89
C MET A 1 4.47 -3.33 6.87
N LEU A 2 3.65 -4.37 6.73
CA LEU A 2 4.14 -5.76 6.69
C LEU A 2 4.80 -6.16 5.36
N HIS A 3 4.53 -5.46 4.25
CA HIS A 3 5.04 -5.84 2.93
C HIS A 3 6.57 -5.71 2.86
N VAL A 4 7.11 -4.56 3.30
CA VAL A 4 8.55 -4.29 3.24
C VAL A 4 9.37 -5.26 4.09
N GLU A 5 8.85 -5.64 5.26
CA GLU A 5 9.48 -6.62 6.16
C GLU A 5 9.57 -7.98 5.48
N ARG A 6 8.46 -8.49 4.91
CA ARG A 6 8.43 -9.76 4.18
C ARG A 6 9.40 -9.79 3.00
N LEU A 7 9.51 -8.69 2.27
CA LEU A 7 10.45 -8.56 1.15
C LEU A 7 11.90 -8.53 1.63
N ALA A 8 12.19 -7.78 2.70
CA ALA A 8 13.53 -7.73 3.29
C ALA A 8 13.97 -9.10 3.82
N GLU A 9 13.10 -9.80 4.55
CA GLU A 9 13.35 -11.17 5.02
C GLU A 9 13.63 -12.12 3.86
N ARG A 10 12.90 -11.99 2.75
CA ARG A 10 13.12 -12.82 1.56
C ARG A 10 14.47 -12.55 0.91
N ILE A 11 14.88 -11.28 0.80
CA ILE A 11 16.19 -10.89 0.25
C ILE A 11 17.31 -11.46 1.13
N LEU A 12 17.23 -11.30 2.46
CA LEU A 12 18.22 -11.82 3.39
C LEU A 12 18.29 -13.36 3.36
N PHE A 13 17.15 -14.03 3.26
CA PHE A 13 17.09 -15.50 3.12
C PHE A 13 17.83 -16.00 1.87
N LEU A 14 17.80 -15.25 0.77
CA LEU A 14 18.51 -15.56 -0.47
C LEU A 14 20.00 -15.13 -0.43
N GLY A 15 20.48 -14.61 0.71
CA GLY A 15 21.86 -14.15 0.89
C GLY A 15 22.15 -12.77 0.29
N GLY A 16 21.12 -11.99 -0.03
CA GLY A 16 21.25 -10.62 -0.51
C GLY A 16 21.43 -9.60 0.61
N GLU A 17 21.67 -8.35 0.22
CA GLU A 17 21.72 -7.19 1.11
C GLU A 17 20.48 -6.31 0.89
N VAL A 18 19.95 -5.73 1.97
CA VAL A 18 18.75 -4.90 1.93
C VAL A 18 19.13 -3.43 2.10
N GLU A 19 18.77 -2.61 1.13
CA GLU A 19 18.83 -1.14 1.25
C GLU A 19 17.44 -0.57 1.54
N MET A 20 17.29 0.06 2.72
CA MET A 20 16.02 0.64 3.16
C MET A 20 15.87 2.09 2.68
N THR A 21 15.69 2.25 1.37
CA THR A 21 15.52 3.56 0.72
C THR A 21 14.18 3.62 0.00
N ALA A 22 13.42 4.70 0.21
CA ALA A 22 12.17 4.92 -0.50
C ALA A 22 12.44 5.18 -2.00
N SER A 23 11.64 4.56 -2.88
CA SER A 23 11.82 4.68 -4.34
C SER A 23 11.54 6.09 -4.88
N ALA A 24 10.78 6.90 -4.16
CA ALA A 24 10.44 8.27 -4.53
C ALA A 24 10.21 9.15 -3.29
N PRO A 25 10.40 10.48 -3.39
CA PRO A 25 10.05 11.41 -2.33
C PRO A 25 8.52 11.45 -2.09
N VAL A 26 8.12 11.78 -0.87
CA VAL A 26 6.71 11.93 -0.50
C VAL A 26 6.11 13.20 -1.11
N SER A 27 5.01 13.05 -1.85
CA SER A 27 4.20 14.18 -2.32
C SER A 27 3.31 14.71 -1.19
N LYS A 28 3.42 16.01 -0.88
CA LYS A 28 2.59 16.68 0.15
C LYS A 28 1.26 17.14 -0.44
N ILE A 29 0.33 16.21 -0.62
CA ILE A 29 -1.02 16.48 -1.15
C ILE A 29 -1.96 16.76 0.03
N HIS A 30 -2.83 17.75 -0.10
CA HIS A 30 -3.78 18.15 0.95
C HIS A 30 -5.24 18.15 0.49
N ASP A 31 -5.50 18.08 -0.82
CA ASP A 31 -6.84 17.84 -1.33
C ASP A 31 -7.20 16.35 -1.21
N PRO A 32 -8.31 15.98 -0.54
CA PRO A 32 -8.67 14.57 -0.35
C PRO A 32 -8.92 13.81 -1.65
N ALA A 33 -9.43 14.44 -2.71
CA ALA A 33 -9.67 13.77 -3.98
C ALA A 33 -8.35 13.50 -4.71
N GLU A 34 -7.41 14.44 -4.69
CA GLU A 34 -6.06 14.24 -5.21
C GLU A 34 -5.30 13.15 -4.41
N MET A 35 -5.47 13.11 -3.08
CA MET A 35 -4.89 12.05 -2.25
C MET A 35 -5.41 10.66 -2.65
N LEU A 36 -6.73 10.50 -2.79
CA LEU A 36 -7.35 9.23 -3.20
C LEU A 36 -6.95 8.83 -4.62
N THR A 37 -6.82 9.80 -5.53
CA THR A 37 -6.34 9.56 -6.90
C THR A 37 -4.92 9.02 -6.87
N LYS A 38 -4.02 9.68 -6.14
CA LYS A 38 -2.63 9.26 -6.02
C LYS A 38 -2.50 7.87 -5.38
N ALA A 39 -3.30 7.60 -4.34
CA ALA A 39 -3.30 6.30 -3.68
C ALA A 39 -3.70 5.18 -4.65
N ARG A 40 -4.80 5.35 -5.40
CA ARG A 40 -5.24 4.38 -6.42
C ARG A 40 -4.18 4.12 -7.49
N GLU A 41 -3.52 5.17 -7.98
CA GLU A 41 -2.42 5.04 -8.94
C GLU A 41 -1.24 4.24 -8.38
N MET A 42 -0.88 4.48 -7.11
CA MET A 42 0.20 3.75 -6.45
C MET A 42 -0.13 2.27 -6.29
N GLU A 43 -1.36 1.92 -5.92
CA GLU A 43 -1.77 0.51 -5.82
C GLU A 43 -1.77 -0.19 -7.19
N ILE A 44 -2.26 0.48 -8.25
CA ILE A 44 -2.21 -0.06 -9.61
C ILE A 44 -0.76 -0.30 -10.05
N GLN A 45 0.15 0.63 -9.74
CA GLN A 45 1.56 0.49 -10.06
C GLN A 45 2.19 -0.68 -9.31
N ALA A 46 1.94 -0.80 -7.99
CA ALA A 46 2.43 -1.91 -7.17
C ALA A 46 1.94 -3.27 -7.70
N ILE A 47 0.66 -3.39 -8.04
CA ILE A 47 0.09 -4.61 -8.65
C ILE A 47 0.82 -4.98 -9.94
N ARG A 48 1.12 -4.01 -10.81
CA ARG A 48 1.84 -4.26 -12.07
C ARG A 48 3.27 -4.71 -11.83
N ASP A 49 3.97 -4.05 -10.91
CA ASP A 49 5.36 -4.35 -10.59
C ASP A 49 5.48 -5.73 -9.95
N TYR A 50 4.66 -6.03 -8.94
CA TYR A 50 4.64 -7.35 -8.30
C TYR A 50 4.23 -8.47 -9.26
N ASN A 51 3.32 -8.23 -10.19
CA ASN A 51 2.99 -9.23 -11.23
C ASN A 51 4.20 -9.53 -12.12
N THR A 52 4.93 -8.50 -12.52
CA THR A 52 6.15 -8.65 -13.32
C THR A 52 7.20 -9.46 -12.55
N TRP A 53 7.41 -9.15 -11.27
CA TRP A 53 8.39 -9.84 -10.43
C TRP A 53 7.98 -11.26 -10.06
N ALA A 54 6.68 -11.53 -9.90
CA ALA A 54 6.16 -12.89 -9.72
C ALA A 54 6.45 -13.77 -10.95
N GLN A 55 6.29 -13.22 -12.16
CA GLN A 55 6.63 -13.91 -13.40
C GLN A 55 8.13 -14.15 -13.53
N GLU A 56 8.96 -13.17 -13.18
CA GLU A 56 10.42 -13.30 -13.18
C GLU A 56 10.91 -14.37 -12.18
N ALA A 57 10.36 -14.36 -10.95
CA ALA A 57 10.66 -15.40 -9.96
C ALA A 57 10.27 -16.79 -10.47
N ALA A 58 9.10 -16.92 -11.10
CA ALA A 58 8.65 -18.17 -11.70
C ALA A 58 9.59 -18.67 -12.81
N ALA A 59 10.03 -17.77 -13.69
CA ALA A 59 10.95 -18.08 -14.78
C ALA A 59 12.31 -18.57 -14.28
N ASN A 60 12.72 -18.16 -13.08
CA ASN A 60 13.94 -18.60 -12.40
C ASN A 60 13.71 -19.79 -11.44
N ALA A 61 12.56 -20.46 -11.52
CA ALA A 61 12.17 -21.56 -10.63
C ALA A 61 12.12 -21.20 -9.12
N ASP A 62 12.04 -19.91 -8.78
CA ASP A 62 11.86 -19.44 -7.42
C ASP A 62 10.36 -19.31 -7.08
N LEU A 63 9.74 -20.45 -6.79
CA LEU A 63 8.33 -20.51 -6.44
C LEU A 63 8.01 -19.87 -5.08
N GLY A 64 8.98 -19.81 -4.17
CA GLY A 64 8.81 -19.17 -2.86
C GLY A 64 8.65 -17.66 -2.98
N THR A 65 9.52 -17.02 -3.76
CA THR A 65 9.41 -15.58 -4.07
C THR A 65 8.17 -15.26 -4.87
N LYS A 66 7.83 -16.12 -5.86
CA LYS A 66 6.57 -15.98 -6.62
C LYS A 66 5.35 -15.92 -5.70
N GLN A 67 5.24 -16.87 -4.76
CA GLN A 67 4.10 -16.91 -3.82
C GLN A 67 4.03 -15.66 -2.94
N ILE A 68 5.17 -15.09 -2.55
CA ILE A 68 5.21 -13.83 -1.80
C ILE A 68 4.60 -12.71 -2.64
N PHE A 69 5.02 -12.53 -3.89
CA PHE A 69 4.45 -11.49 -4.76
C PHE A 69 2.97 -11.72 -5.08
N GLU A 70 2.53 -12.96 -5.30
CA GLU A 70 1.10 -13.29 -5.48
C GLU A 70 0.27 -12.88 -4.26
N ALA A 71 0.77 -13.12 -3.05
CA ALA A 71 0.10 -12.67 -1.84
C ALA A 71 0.05 -11.14 -1.74
N LEU A 72 1.16 -10.45 -2.05
CA LEU A 72 1.19 -8.98 -2.05
C LEU A 72 0.22 -8.39 -3.07
N ILE A 73 0.09 -8.97 -4.27
CA ILE A 73 -0.90 -8.53 -5.28
C ILE A 73 -2.32 -8.55 -4.71
N ASN A 74 -2.72 -9.62 -4.02
CA ASN A 74 -4.05 -9.71 -3.42
C ASN A 74 -4.28 -8.65 -2.32
N GLU A 75 -3.23 -8.32 -1.58
CA GLU A 75 -3.26 -7.25 -0.56
C GLU A 75 -3.43 -5.87 -1.24
N GLU A 76 -2.68 -5.57 -2.30
CA GLU A 76 -2.80 -4.30 -3.03
C GLU A 76 -4.14 -4.18 -3.79
N GLU A 77 -4.72 -5.27 -4.30
CA GLU A 77 -6.07 -5.26 -4.87
C GLU A 77 -7.12 -4.87 -3.81
N THR A 78 -6.95 -5.36 -2.57
CA THR A 78 -7.80 -4.98 -1.44
C THR A 78 -7.62 -3.51 -1.08
N HIS A 79 -6.38 -3.00 -1.07
CA HIS A 79 -6.10 -1.59 -0.83
C HIS A 79 -6.70 -0.69 -1.91
N TYR A 80 -6.52 -1.04 -3.18
CA TYR A 80 -7.12 -0.34 -4.32
C TYR A 80 -8.64 -0.28 -4.18
N GLY A 81 -9.30 -1.41 -3.89
CA GLY A 81 -10.75 -1.46 -3.73
C GLY A 81 -11.28 -0.54 -2.62
N ARG A 82 -10.53 -0.40 -1.52
CA ARG A 82 -10.86 0.56 -0.45
C ARG A 82 -10.78 2.00 -0.96
N PHE A 83 -9.66 2.39 -1.57
CA PHE A 83 -9.50 3.75 -2.09
C PHE A 83 -10.49 4.09 -3.21
N ASP A 84 -10.83 3.13 -4.06
CA ASP A 84 -11.83 3.29 -5.10
C ASP A 84 -13.23 3.51 -4.50
N THR A 85 -13.57 2.75 -3.47
CA THR A 85 -14.84 2.92 -2.73
C THR A 85 -14.94 4.32 -2.11
N GLU A 86 -13.88 4.79 -1.43
CA GLU A 86 -13.90 6.14 -0.84
C GLU A 86 -13.92 7.25 -1.89
N MET A 87 -13.28 7.06 -3.04
CA MET A 87 -13.40 7.98 -4.17
C MET A 87 -14.84 8.05 -4.68
N GLN A 88 -15.52 6.91 -4.81
CA GLN A 88 -16.93 6.86 -5.23
C GLN A 88 -17.83 7.55 -4.19
N HIS A 89 -17.60 7.34 -2.90
CA HIS A 89 -18.33 8.04 -1.83
C HIS A 89 -18.11 9.55 -1.89
N LEU A 90 -16.86 9.99 -2.04
CA LEU A 90 -16.52 11.40 -2.16
C LEU A 90 -17.19 12.02 -3.39
N ALA A 91 -17.15 11.34 -4.54
CA ALA A 91 -17.81 11.82 -5.76
C ALA A 91 -19.33 11.92 -5.61
N LYS A 92 -19.95 10.97 -4.89
CA LYS A 92 -21.41 10.91 -4.72
C LYS A 92 -21.95 11.87 -3.66
N PHE A 93 -21.20 12.07 -2.57
CA PHE A 93 -21.70 12.75 -1.36
C PHE A 93 -20.91 14.01 -1.00
N GLY A 94 -19.74 14.23 -1.59
CA GLY A 94 -18.93 15.44 -1.42
C GLY A 94 -18.63 15.79 0.03
N ALA A 95 -18.83 17.06 0.38
CA ALA A 95 -18.53 17.60 1.70
C ALA A 95 -19.27 16.90 2.85
N ASN A 96 -20.47 16.36 2.62
CA ASN A 96 -21.23 15.65 3.65
C ASN A 96 -20.51 14.36 4.08
N TYR A 97 -19.93 13.65 3.13
CA TYR A 97 -19.15 12.45 3.43
C TYR A 97 -17.87 12.80 4.19
N LEU A 98 -17.16 13.87 3.80
CA LEU A 98 -15.97 14.35 4.53
C LEU A 98 -16.31 14.77 5.97
N ALA A 99 -17.44 15.44 6.18
CA ALA A 99 -17.90 15.82 7.52
C ALA A 99 -18.16 14.60 8.40
N LEU A 100 -18.81 13.55 7.86
CA LEU A 100 -19.02 12.30 8.58
C LEU A 100 -17.71 11.60 8.91
N GLN A 101 -16.78 11.51 7.95
CA GLN A 101 -15.44 10.95 8.17
C GLN A 101 -14.67 11.69 9.28
N ALA A 102 -14.75 13.02 9.32
CA ALA A 102 -14.12 13.82 10.37
C ALA A 102 -14.70 13.53 11.76
N ILE A 103 -16.02 13.37 11.86
CA ILE A 103 -16.70 13.00 13.12
C ILE A 103 -16.31 11.59 13.54
N GLU A 104 -16.30 10.62 12.63
CA GLU A 104 -15.89 9.24 12.96
C GLU A 104 -14.42 9.16 13.36
N GLY A 105 -13.53 9.82 12.62
CA GLY A 105 -12.11 9.90 12.94
C GLY A 105 -11.83 10.48 14.33
N SER A 106 -12.65 11.43 14.79
CA SER A 106 -12.51 12.03 16.13
C SER A 106 -12.82 11.07 17.29
N LYS A 107 -13.52 9.95 17.02
CA LYS A 107 -13.88 8.94 18.04
C LYS A 107 -12.78 7.91 18.26
N THR A 108 -11.84 7.79 17.33
CA THR A 108 -10.70 6.89 17.45
C THR A 108 -9.60 7.62 18.23
N PRO A 109 -9.28 7.21 19.47
CA PRO A 109 -8.15 7.80 20.18
C PRO A 109 -6.87 7.60 19.36
N PRO A 110 -5.94 8.57 19.34
CA PRO A 110 -4.68 8.40 18.62
C PRO A 110 -4.03 7.10 19.09
N ALA A 111 -3.64 6.25 18.14
CA ALA A 111 -2.91 5.04 18.44
C ALA A 111 -1.72 5.42 19.34
N ALA A 112 -1.63 4.80 20.51
CA ALA A 112 -0.53 5.03 21.44
C ALA A 112 0.78 4.60 20.78
N GLY A 113 1.42 5.52 20.07
CA GLY A 113 2.77 5.36 19.57
C GLY A 113 3.68 5.17 20.77
N GLY A 114 4.33 4.01 20.84
CA GLY A 114 5.31 3.70 21.86
C GLY A 114 6.32 4.84 21.98
N GLN A 115 6.49 5.32 23.21
CA GLN A 115 7.58 6.23 23.57
C GLN A 115 8.89 5.49 23.28
N GLY A 116 9.54 5.84 22.17
CA GLY A 116 10.93 5.49 21.94
C GLY A 116 11.80 6.27 22.91
N THR A 117 12.40 5.56 23.86
CA THR A 117 13.57 5.99 24.63
C THR A 117 14.80 6.03 23.76
#